data_AF-A0A382GYS2-F1
#
_entry.id   AF-A0A382GYS2-F1
#
_cell.length_a   1.000
_cell.length_b   1.000
_cell.length_c   1.000
_cell.angle_alpha   90.00
_cell.angle_beta   90.00
_cell.angle_gamma   90.00
#
_symmetry.space_group_name_H-M   'P 1'
#
loop_
_entity.id
_entity.type
_entity.pdbx_description
1 polymer ?
#
loop_
_entity_poly.entity_id
_entity_poly.type
_entity_poly.pdbx_seq_one_letter_code
_entity_poly.pdbx_strand_id
1 'polypeptide(L)'
;MKIHPVILGTLIITSVWANPSLAHHVMDGEIPRTFFHGFLSGLGHPIIGLDHLAFVIAVGLIGYLHQNSYLLPLAFLTSMVGGIV
;
A
#
# COMPACT_ATOMS: atom_id res chain seq x y z
N MET A 1 -5.72 -22.15 9.21
CA MET A 1 -6.12 -20.83 9.74
C MET A 1 -7.53 -20.57 9.28
N LYS A 2 -8.50 -20.34 10.19
CA LYS A 2 -9.86 -19.96 9.79
C LYS A 2 -9.88 -18.47 9.53
N ILE A 3 -10.10 -18.06 8.28
CA ILE A 3 -10.17 -16.66 7.90
C ILE A 3 -11.50 -16.12 8.42
N HIS A 4 -11.47 -15.11 9.28
CA HIS A 4 -12.69 -14.59 9.88
C HIS A 4 -13.53 -13.88 8.80
N PRO A 5 -14.84 -14.16 8.69
CA PRO A 5 -15.69 -13.58 7.65
C PRO A 5 -15.76 -12.04 7.72
N VAL A 6 -15.55 -11.47 8.91
CA VAL A 6 -15.44 -10.02 9.13
C VAL A 6 -14.22 -9.45 8.41
N ILE A 7 -13.05 -10.08 8.54
CA ILE A 7 -11.80 -9.63 7.90
C ILE A 7 -11.93 -9.69 6.38
N LEU A 8 -12.52 -10.77 5.86
CA LEU A 8 -12.75 -10.94 4.44
C LEU A 8 -13.76 -9.90 3.91
N GLY A 9 -14.83 -9.64 4.66
CA GLY A 9 -15.81 -8.61 4.32
C GLY A 9 -15.21 -7.20 4.28
N THR A 10 -14.39 -6.83 5.26
CA THR A 10 -13.72 -5.52 5.29
C THR A 10 -12.75 -5.35 4.12
N LEU A 11 -11.99 -6.39 3.76
CA LEU A 11 -11.04 -6.34 2.63
C LEU A 11 -11.76 -6.17 1.29
N ILE A 12 -12.87 -6.88 1.08
CA ILE A 12 -13.67 -6.77 -0.14
C ILE A 12 -14.29 -5.37 -0.27
N ILE A 13 -14.91 -4.87 0.80
CA ILE A 13 -15.57 -3.55 0.79
C ILE A 13 -14.57 -2.44 0.48
N THR A 14 -13.40 -2.45 1.12
CA THR A 14 -12.37 -1.42 0.89
C THR A 14 -11.77 -1.47 -0.51
N SER A 15 -11.68 -2.66 -1.12
CA SER A 15 -11.18 -2.82 -2.50
C SER A 15 -12.16 -2.27 -3.55
N VAL A 16 -13.47 -2.41 -3.33
CA VAL A 16 -14.52 -1.91 -4.25
C VAL A 16 -14.64 -0.38 -4.20
N TRP A 17 -14.21 0.25 -3.10
CA TRP A 17 -14.28 1.69 -2.89
C TRP A 17 -12.95 2.42 -3.11
N ALA A 18 -11.96 1.75 -3.70
CA ALA A 18 -10.69 2.37 -4.05
C ALA A 18 -10.90 3.39 -5.17
N ASN A 19 -10.74 4.69 -4.88
CA ASN A 19 -10.69 5.73 -5.91
C ASN A 19 -9.29 5.74 -6.54
N PRO A 20 -9.16 6.08 -7.84
CA PRO A 20 -7.86 6.35 -8.44
C PRO A 20 -7.15 7.43 -7.63
N SER A 21 -6.00 7.11 -7.05
CA SER A 21 -5.18 8.12 -6.39
C SER A 21 -4.57 9.01 -7.47
N LEU A 22 -4.87 10.31 -7.45
CA LEU A 22 -4.11 11.32 -8.19
C LEU A 22 -2.68 11.28 -7.66
N ALA A 23 -1.80 10.56 -8.36
CA ALA A 23 -0.40 10.43 -7.99
C ALA A 23 0.28 11.79 -8.16
N HIS A 24 0.43 12.54 -7.07
CA HIS A 24 1.34 13.68 -7.03
C HIS A 24 2.76 13.14 -6.95
N HIS A 25 3.43 13.07 -8.10
CA HIS A 25 4.83 12.64 -8.15
C HIS A 25 5.72 13.73 -7.55
N VAL A 26 6.63 13.34 -6.66
CA VAL A 26 7.63 14.22 -6.01
C VAL A 26 8.47 15.02 -7.02
N MET A 27 8.62 14.49 -8.23
CA MET A 27 9.48 15.04 -9.29
C MET A 27 8.68 15.42 -10.55
N ASP A 28 7.38 15.72 -10.43
CA ASP A 28 6.51 16.13 -11.54
C ASP A 28 6.57 15.21 -12.78
N GLY A 29 6.80 13.91 -12.55
CA GLY A 29 6.91 12.91 -13.62
C GLY A 29 8.28 12.79 -14.29
N GLU A 30 9.30 13.52 -13.81
CA GLU A 30 10.66 13.32 -14.29
C GLU A 30 11.23 11.96 -13.88
N ILE A 31 12.00 11.36 -14.79
CA ILE A 31 12.71 10.10 -14.55
C ILE A 31 13.90 10.37 -13.62
N PRO A 32 14.03 9.68 -12.47
CA PRO A 32 15.17 9.84 -11.59
C PRO A 32 16.50 9.60 -12.29
N ARG A 33 17.39 10.61 -12.26
CA ARG A 33 18.72 10.58 -12.91
C ARG A 33 19.83 10.04 -12.01
N THR A 34 19.61 10.02 -10.70
CA THR A 34 20.60 9.64 -9.68
C THR A 34 19.99 8.69 -8.66
N PHE A 35 20.84 7.96 -7.94
CA PHE A 35 20.41 7.14 -6.80
C PHE A 35 19.59 7.97 -5.80
N PHE A 36 20.04 9.18 -5.47
CA PHE A 36 19.38 10.02 -4.49
C PHE A 36 18.00 10.51 -4.98
N HIS A 37 17.87 10.83 -6.28
CA HIS A 37 16.56 11.12 -6.88
C HIS A 37 15.62 9.91 -6.79
N GLY A 38 16.12 8.70 -7.08
CA GLY A 38 15.32 7.47 -6.97
C GLY A 38 14.89 7.20 -5.53
N PHE A 39 15.80 7.35 -4.58
CA PHE A 39 15.53 7.18 -3.15
C PHE A 39 14.48 8.18 -2.65
N LEU A 40 14.65 9.48 -2.93
CA LEU A 40 13.70 10.51 -2.51
C LEU A 40 12.34 10.38 -3.21
N SER A 41 12.33 10.02 -4.49
CA SER A 41 11.09 9.76 -5.25
C SER A 41 10.31 8.58 -4.67
N GLY A 42 11.02 7.49 -4.31
CA GLY A 42 10.44 6.35 -3.61
C GLY A 42 9.94 6.69 -2.20
N LEU A 43 10.66 7.55 -1.46
CA LEU A 43 10.29 7.97 -0.11
C LEU A 43 9.09 8.92 -0.10
N GLY A 44 8.96 9.79 -1.10
CA GLY A 44 7.82 10.71 -1.19
C GLY A 44 6.53 10.05 -1.70
N HIS A 45 6.63 8.92 -2.40
CA HIS A 45 5.48 8.13 -2.86
C HIS A 45 4.48 7.75 -1.73
N PRO A 46 4.92 7.35 -0.52
CA PRO A 46 4.03 7.16 0.62
C PRO A 46 3.84 8.41 1.50
N ILE A 47 4.72 9.40 1.46
CA ILE A 47 4.67 10.55 2.41
C ILE A 47 3.73 11.66 1.93
N ILE A 48 3.63 11.89 0.61
CA ILE A 48 2.76 12.94 0.05
C ILE A 48 1.28 12.51 0.10
N GLY A 49 1.00 11.22 -0.13
CA GLY A 49 -0.33 10.65 0.07
C GLY A 49 -0.52 10.18 1.51
N LEU A 50 -1.19 10.97 2.36
CA LEU A 50 -1.46 10.59 3.76
C LEU A 50 -2.25 9.28 3.88
N ASP A 51 -3.08 8.98 2.88
CA ASP A 51 -3.79 7.72 2.68
C ASP A 51 -2.83 6.53 2.50
N HIS A 52 -1.79 6.69 1.69
CA HIS A 52 -0.75 5.69 1.50
C HIS A 52 0.14 5.54 2.74
N LEU A 53 0.50 6.65 3.40
CA LEU A 53 1.25 6.61 4.66
C LEU A 53 0.48 5.82 5.74
N ALA A 54 -0.81 6.13 5.91
CA ALA A 54 -1.67 5.45 6.87
C ALA A 54 -1.78 3.94 6.56
N PHE A 55 -1.89 3.59 5.28
CA PHE A 55 -1.90 2.20 4.84
C PHE A 55 -0.59 1.46 5.17
N VAL A 56 0.58 2.05 4.84
CA VAL A 56 1.89 1.45 5.14
C VAL A 56 2.09 1.25 6.65
N ILE A 57 1.72 2.25 7.47
CA ILE A 57 1.78 2.14 8.94
C ILE A 57 0.86 1.02 9.44
N ALA A 58 -0.37 0.95 8.95
CA ALA A 58 -1.33 -0.08 9.35
C ALA A 58 -0.84 -1.48 9.00
N VAL A 59 -0.34 -1.69 7.78
CA VAL A 59 0.22 -2.98 7.34
C VAL A 59 1.46 -3.36 8.19
N GLY A 60 2.35 -2.39 8.47
CA GLY A 60 3.51 -2.60 9.32
C GLY A 60 3.14 -3.01 10.75
N LEU A 61 2.11 -2.38 11.32
CA LEU A 61 1.61 -2.71 12.65
C LEU A 61 0.96 -4.10 12.69
N ILE A 62 0.17 -4.48 11.67
CA ILE A 62 -0.41 -5.82 11.57
C ILE A 62 0.70 -6.87 11.41
N GLY A 63 1.74 -6.58 10.63
CA GLY A 63 2.91 -7.45 10.46
C GLY A 63 3.67 -7.67 11.77
N TYR A 64 3.87 -6.62 12.57
CA TYR A 64 4.45 -6.72 13.90
C TYR A 64 3.62 -7.63 14.83
N LEU A 65 2.29 -7.49 14.79
CA LEU A 65 1.37 -8.28 15.61
C LEU A 65 1.23 -9.74 15.13
N HIS A 66 1.51 -10.03 13.85
CA HIS A 66 1.29 -11.34 13.22
C HIS A 66 2.54 -11.85 12.49
N GLN A 67 3.58 -12.20 13.25
CA GLN A 67 4.92 -12.56 12.74
C GLN A 67 4.99 -13.80 11.82
N ASN A 68 3.94 -14.62 11.72
CA ASN A 68 3.96 -15.90 10.99
C ASN A 68 2.86 -16.04 9.93
N SER A 69 2.24 -14.93 9.51
CA SER A 69 1.15 -14.94 8.53
C SER A 69 1.68 -14.64 7.12
N TYR A 70 2.05 -15.67 6.36
CA TYR A 70 2.30 -15.55 4.90
C TYR A 70 1.08 -14.99 4.13
N LEU A 71 -0.10 -15.06 4.75
CA LEU A 71 -1.32 -14.44 4.23
C LEU A 71 -1.24 -12.91 4.18
N LEU A 72 -0.46 -12.25 5.04
CA LEU A 72 -0.34 -10.79 5.06
C LEU A 72 0.37 -10.25 3.80
N PRO A 73 1.59 -10.74 3.46
CA PRO A 73 2.26 -10.35 2.22
C PRO A 73 1.43 -10.70 0.98
N LEU A 74 0.77 -11.87 0.99
CA LEU A 74 -0.07 -12.30 -0.13
C LEU A 74 -1.27 -11.38 -0.32
N ALA A 75 -2.01 -11.07 0.75
CA ALA A 75 -3.13 -10.13 0.70
C ALA A 75 -2.69 -8.75 0.21
N PHE A 76 -1.56 -8.25 0.71
CA PHE A 76 -0.95 -6.99 0.28
C PHE A 76 -0.62 -6.96 -1.21
N LEU A 77 0.02 -8.02 -1.73
CA LEU A 77 0.34 -8.15 -3.16
C LEU A 77 -0.93 -8.20 -4.01
N THR A 78 -1.93 -8.98 -3.60
CA THR A 78 -3.20 -9.08 -4.35
C THR A 78 -3.98 -7.77 -4.36
N SER A 79 -3.97 -7.01 -3.26
CA SER A 79 -4.60 -5.68 -3.21
C SER A 79 -3.84 -4.65 -4.05
N MET A 80 -2.50 -4.70 -4.07
CA MET A 80 -1.70 -3.84 -4.95
C MET A 80 -2.02 -4.10 -6.43
N VAL A 81 -2.13 -5.37 -6.85
CA VAL A 81 -2.49 -5.73 -8.23
C VAL A 81 -3.92 -5.28 -8.56
N GLY A 82 -4.88 -5.46 -7.63
CA GLY A 82 -6.27 -5.02 -7.83
C GLY A 82 -6.47 -3.51 -7.82
N GLY A 83 -5.56 -2.77 -7.18
CA GLY A 83 -5.54 -1.31 -7.14
C GLY A 83 -4.85 -0.64 -8.32
N ILE A 84 -4.22 -1.40 -9.23
CA ILE A 84 -3.77 -0.86 -10.52
C ILE A 84 -5.03 -0.62 -11.36
N VAL A 85 -5.53 0.62 -11.33
CA VAL A 85 -6.57 1.15 -12.22
C VAL A 85 -6.06 2.42 -12.86
#